data_AF-A0A812WYW7-F1
#
_entry.id   AF-A0A812WYW7-F1
#
_cell.length_a   1.000
_cell.length_b   1.000
_cell.length_c   1.000
_cell.angle_alpha   90.00
_cell.angle_beta   90.00
_cell.angle_gamma   90.00
#
_symmetry.space_group_name_H-M   'P 1'
#
loop_
_entity.id
_entity.type
_entity.pdbx_description
1 polymer ?
#
loop_
_entity_poly.entity_id
_entity_poly.type
_entity_poly.pdbx_seq_one_letter_code
_entity_poly.pdbx_strand_id
1 'polypeptide(L)'
;MTSKSNLCFLLLPVLLAFARASELCDAGQNTQRLQVDLGLEQCPDHGLIYAASKLHADREGVPSGRLELEEEKREGDAACAAQSSALLQHSHGKADQGAEAESLYGESLYGTAGVPLCKDAADFLPEREMWAWCDFYGPGATMPDETVCNAQEGCNGGQGWCHCEGATGCQGAGGIWNAQTCAMEVDMFSPEQRDMLREADLHGSCLDLEANGMKAKDLVSWPAQKCCHSFPATVCNKELEAQTPCLENEDFEHNKSMWAWCDTYIAAPSQEVCNANGCQGDQWHCHCETQAGCLGVGGRWEEYQCWQDLQWMSAEVHEGIKKAKSQHTCDDVEVWHSPLHYQVDWLGSSCCSTGKSVCKAWSISAASTD
;
A
#
# COMPACT_ATOMS: atom_id res chain seq x y z
N MET A 1 4.47 -28.73 -54.47
CA MET A 1 5.50 -27.77 -54.93
C MET A 1 5.76 -26.79 -53.80
N THR A 2 6.96 -26.89 -53.25
CA THR A 2 7.54 -26.12 -52.14
C THR A 2 8.11 -24.78 -52.60
N SER A 3 7.97 -23.72 -51.81
CA SER A 3 8.96 -22.64 -51.56
C SER A 3 8.40 -21.72 -50.47
N LYS A 4 8.88 -21.68 -49.22
CA LYS A 4 10.13 -21.14 -48.66
C LYS A 4 10.36 -19.62 -48.88
N SER A 5 10.58 -18.94 -47.74
CA SER A 5 11.40 -17.73 -47.50
C SER A 5 10.68 -16.38 -47.68
N ASN A 6 10.75 -15.36 -46.81
CA ASN A 6 11.72 -15.00 -45.76
C ASN A 6 11.08 -14.13 -44.65
N LEU A 7 11.52 -14.39 -43.40
CA LEU A 7 11.58 -13.48 -42.26
C LEU A 7 12.62 -12.37 -42.53
N CYS A 8 12.30 -11.10 -42.24
CA CYS A 8 13.22 -10.06 -41.77
C CYS A 8 12.46 -8.72 -41.69
N PHE A 9 11.99 -8.29 -40.52
CA PHE A 9 11.68 -6.87 -40.22
C PHE A 9 11.34 -6.70 -38.73
N LEU A 10 12.31 -6.88 -37.83
CA LEU A 10 12.20 -6.41 -36.43
C LEU A 10 13.61 -6.13 -35.85
N LEU A 11 14.35 -5.18 -36.42
CA LEU A 11 15.62 -4.69 -35.83
C LEU A 11 15.90 -3.20 -36.11
N LEU A 12 14.87 -2.39 -36.39
CA LEU A 12 15.03 -0.94 -36.61
C LEU A 12 14.87 -0.01 -35.39
N PRO A 13 14.23 -0.38 -34.24
CA PRO A 13 14.13 0.55 -33.11
C PRO A 13 15.40 0.64 -32.24
N VAL A 14 16.24 -0.40 -32.25
CA VAL A 14 17.42 -0.47 -31.35
C VAL A 14 18.62 0.32 -31.87
N LEU A 15 18.70 0.54 -33.19
CA LEU A 15 19.77 1.32 -33.82
C LEU A 15 19.57 2.85 -33.75
N LEU A 16 18.34 3.32 -33.45
CA LEU A 16 18.07 4.76 -33.25
C LEU A 16 18.35 5.23 -31.81
N ALA A 17 18.44 4.33 -30.84
CA ALA A 17 18.79 4.68 -29.46
C ALA A 17 20.30 4.98 -29.28
N PHE A 18 21.16 4.36 -30.11
CA PHE A 18 22.62 4.58 -30.03
C PHE A 18 23.12 5.82 -30.76
N ALA A 19 22.35 6.39 -31.69
CA ALA A 19 22.76 7.59 -32.43
C ALA A 19 22.52 8.90 -31.66
N ARG A 20 21.76 8.90 -30.56
CA ARG A 20 21.50 10.11 -29.74
C ARG A 20 22.41 10.26 -28.52
N ALA A 21 23.22 9.26 -28.19
CA ALA A 21 24.16 9.35 -27.08
C ALA A 21 25.50 10.02 -27.45
N SER A 22 25.78 10.29 -28.74
CA SER A 22 27.04 10.91 -29.17
C SER A 22 26.98 12.43 -29.39
N GLU A 23 25.84 13.09 -29.19
CA GLU A 23 25.69 14.54 -29.43
C GLU A 23 25.62 15.39 -28.13
N LEU A 24 25.82 14.80 -26.95
CA LEU A 24 25.84 15.54 -25.67
C LEU A 24 27.21 15.65 -25.00
N CYS A 25 28.29 15.30 -25.72
CA CYS A 25 29.66 15.54 -25.26
C CYS A 25 30.34 16.60 -26.12
N ASP A 26 29.89 17.85 -26.01
CA ASP A 26 30.78 18.99 -26.31
C ASP A 26 30.33 20.27 -25.61
N ALA A 27 30.58 20.33 -24.30
CA ALA A 27 30.75 21.59 -23.57
C ALA A 27 31.41 21.36 -22.19
N GLY A 28 32.71 21.63 -22.10
CA GLY A 28 33.29 22.26 -20.91
C GLY A 28 33.76 21.37 -19.74
N GLN A 29 35.05 21.01 -19.80
CA GLN A 29 36.04 21.02 -18.69
C GLN A 29 35.75 20.25 -17.39
N ASN A 30 36.19 18.98 -17.32
CA ASN A 30 37.22 18.42 -16.42
C ASN A 30 37.10 16.88 -16.41
N THR A 31 37.80 16.21 -17.32
CA THR A 31 37.81 14.74 -17.40
C THR A 31 38.99 14.16 -16.64
N GLN A 32 38.75 13.51 -15.50
CA GLN A 32 39.57 12.37 -15.08
C GLN A 32 39.24 11.20 -16.01
N ARG A 33 40.27 10.60 -16.64
CA ARG A 33 40.12 9.41 -17.48
C ARG A 33 39.85 8.20 -16.58
N LEU A 34 38.63 7.66 -16.64
CA LEU A 34 38.41 6.24 -16.33
C LEU A 34 38.84 5.43 -17.56
N GLN A 35 39.93 4.67 -17.45
CA GLN A 35 40.20 3.56 -18.35
C GLN A 35 39.40 2.36 -17.87
N VAL A 36 38.47 1.89 -18.68
CA VAL A 36 37.79 0.60 -18.50
C VAL A 36 38.45 -0.36 -19.48
N ASP A 37 39.29 -1.26 -18.97
CA ASP A 37 39.81 -2.38 -19.78
C ASP A 37 38.73 -3.47 -19.85
N LEU A 38 38.14 -3.62 -21.04
CA LEU A 38 37.24 -4.73 -21.35
C LEU A 38 38.06 -5.92 -21.84
N GLY A 39 38.35 -6.85 -20.93
CA GLY A 39 38.84 -8.17 -21.30
C GLY A 39 37.69 -9.02 -21.85
N LEU A 40 37.74 -9.36 -23.15
CA LEU A 40 36.87 -10.38 -23.75
C LEU A 40 37.57 -11.73 -23.66
N GLU A 41 37.16 -12.58 -22.73
CA GLU A 41 37.47 -14.02 -22.79
C GLU A 41 36.32 -14.77 -23.45
N GLN A 42 36.67 -15.56 -24.46
CA GLN A 42 35.75 -16.32 -25.29
C GLN A 42 35.67 -17.75 -24.74
N CYS A 43 34.55 -18.11 -24.09
CA CYS A 43 34.25 -19.51 -23.79
C CYS A 43 33.44 -20.12 -24.95
N PRO A 44 33.89 -21.23 -25.56
CA PRO A 44 33.09 -21.95 -26.53
C PRO A 44 32.06 -22.79 -25.79
N ASP A 45 30.86 -22.82 -26.36
CA ASP A 45 29.67 -23.55 -25.93
C ASP A 45 28.83 -22.82 -24.86
N HIS A 46 27.57 -22.54 -25.23
CA HIS A 46 26.54 -21.77 -24.51
C HIS A 46 26.58 -20.26 -24.76
N GLY A 47 25.86 -19.83 -25.82
CA GLY A 47 25.73 -18.44 -26.25
C GLY A 47 24.93 -17.55 -25.29
N LEU A 48 25.56 -17.14 -24.20
CA LEU A 48 25.12 -16.03 -23.35
C LEU A 48 26.35 -15.15 -23.02
N ILE A 49 26.25 -13.85 -23.29
CA ILE A 49 27.27 -12.86 -22.94
C ILE A 49 26.90 -12.29 -21.58
N TYR A 50 27.77 -12.45 -20.58
CA TYR A 50 27.68 -11.73 -19.31
C TYR A 50 28.67 -10.56 -19.31
N ALA A 51 28.20 -9.38 -18.93
CA ALA A 51 29.05 -8.25 -18.56
C ALA A 51 29.05 -8.15 -17.04
N ALA A 52 30.20 -8.40 -16.41
CA ALA A 52 30.40 -8.14 -14.99
C ALA A 52 31.31 -6.93 -14.83
N SER A 53 30.86 -5.91 -14.11
CA SER A 53 31.67 -4.75 -13.75
C SER A 53 32.21 -4.94 -12.33
N LYS A 54 33.52 -5.00 -12.17
CA LYS A 54 34.19 -4.86 -10.86
C LYS A 54 34.71 -3.43 -10.73
N LEU A 55 34.28 -2.74 -9.68
CA LEU A 55 34.86 -1.46 -9.26
C LEU A 55 35.95 -1.73 -8.21
N HIS A 56 37.17 -1.30 -8.50
CA HIS A 56 38.22 -1.09 -7.50
C HIS A 56 38.42 0.42 -7.31
N ALA A 57 38.42 0.87 -6.07
CA ALA A 57 38.77 2.23 -5.69
C ALA A 57 40.10 2.21 -4.94
N ASP A 58 41.16 2.67 -5.61
CA ASP A 58 42.42 3.02 -4.97
C ASP A 58 42.36 4.49 -4.52
N ARG A 59 42.78 4.76 -3.28
CA ARG A 59 42.84 6.10 -2.70
C ARG A 59 44.20 6.30 -2.04
N GLU A 60 45.03 7.19 -2.58
CA GLU A 60 46.24 7.68 -1.90
C GLU A 60 46.31 9.21 -1.83
N GLY A 61 46.63 9.69 -0.61
CA GLY A 61 47.46 10.88 -0.30
C GLY A 61 46.75 12.25 -0.22
N VAL A 62 47.00 13.21 0.70
CA VAL A 62 48.04 13.58 1.71
C VAL A 62 47.48 14.85 2.48
N PRO A 63 48.00 15.47 3.58
CA PRO A 63 49.08 15.17 4.55
C PRO A 63 48.73 15.18 6.07
N SER A 64 49.55 14.43 6.81
CA SER A 64 50.33 14.76 8.03
C SER A 64 49.83 15.83 9.03
N GLY A 65 49.51 15.36 10.24
CA GLY A 65 49.45 16.11 11.49
C GLY A 65 49.85 15.20 12.66
N ARG A 66 50.94 15.59 13.33
CA ARG A 66 51.74 14.91 14.35
C ARG A 66 50.99 14.66 15.67
N LEU A 67 51.04 13.44 16.21
CA LEU A 67 51.01 13.15 17.65
C LEU A 67 51.85 11.90 17.94
N GLU A 68 52.87 12.11 18.77
CA GLU A 68 53.80 11.12 19.31
C GLU A 68 53.08 10.24 20.34
N LEU A 69 53.40 8.95 20.40
CA LEU A 69 53.65 8.21 21.64
C LEU A 69 54.33 6.87 21.33
N GLU A 70 55.19 6.51 22.28
CA GLU A 70 56.35 5.63 22.20
C GLU A 70 56.02 4.17 22.53
N GLU A 71 56.95 3.29 22.11
CA GLU A 71 57.34 1.99 22.69
C GLU A 71 56.24 0.91 22.89
N GLU A 72 56.43 -0.36 22.52
CA GLU A 72 57.54 -1.22 22.89
C GLU A 72 57.64 -2.45 21.95
N LYS A 73 58.81 -3.07 22.02
CA LYS A 73 59.44 -4.03 21.12
C LYS A 73 59.31 -5.45 21.69
N ARG A 74 59.05 -6.48 20.85
CA ARG A 74 59.87 -7.71 20.72
C ARG A 74 59.21 -8.83 19.88
N GLU A 75 59.91 -9.16 18.79
CA GLU A 75 60.40 -10.47 18.32
C GLU A 75 59.68 -11.78 18.73
N GLY A 76 59.45 -12.64 17.74
CA GLY A 76 59.47 -14.10 17.94
C GLY A 76 58.75 -14.93 16.88
N ASP A 77 59.53 -15.49 15.95
CA ASP A 77 59.13 -16.47 14.93
C ASP A 77 58.56 -17.80 15.49
N ALA A 78 57.90 -18.53 14.58
CA ALA A 78 57.90 -19.99 14.41
C ALA A 78 56.57 -20.73 14.59
N ALA A 79 56.09 -21.21 13.45
CA ALA A 79 55.08 -22.26 13.31
C ALA A 79 55.53 -23.58 13.95
N CYS A 80 54.60 -24.27 14.64
CA CYS A 80 54.25 -25.67 14.34
C CYS A 80 53.14 -26.19 15.28
N ALA A 81 52.13 -26.79 14.65
CA ALA A 81 51.26 -27.89 15.08
C ALA A 81 51.13 -28.20 16.58
N ALA A 82 49.90 -28.12 17.10
CA ALA A 82 49.12 -29.25 17.64
C ALA A 82 48.14 -28.81 18.76
N GLN A 83 46.99 -29.49 18.76
CA GLN A 83 46.11 -29.73 19.92
C GLN A 83 45.21 -28.58 20.42
N SER A 84 44.09 -28.47 19.72
CA SER A 84 42.81 -28.02 20.25
C SER A 84 42.27 -29.03 21.27
N SER A 85 42.14 -28.63 22.54
CA SER A 85 41.09 -29.05 23.47
C SER A 85 41.27 -28.37 24.83
N ALA A 86 40.35 -27.45 25.17
CA ALA A 86 39.72 -27.29 26.49
C ALA A 86 39.29 -25.83 26.71
N LEU A 87 38.04 -25.54 26.37
CA LEU A 87 37.08 -24.80 27.21
C LEU A 87 35.86 -24.46 26.34
N LEU A 88 34.86 -25.34 26.37
CA LEU A 88 33.43 -25.03 26.40
C LEU A 88 32.69 -26.37 26.40
N GLN A 89 32.45 -26.89 27.60
CA GLN A 89 31.40 -27.88 27.84
C GLN A 89 30.15 -27.15 28.32
N HIS A 90 29.01 -27.67 27.88
CA HIS A 90 27.63 -27.42 28.32
C HIS A 90 26.85 -26.23 27.72
N SER A 91 26.31 -26.46 26.52
CA SER A 91 24.86 -26.63 26.37
C SER A 91 24.52 -27.53 25.18
N HIS A 92 23.67 -28.53 25.44
CA HIS A 92 23.02 -29.47 24.52
C HIS A 92 22.54 -28.80 23.22
N GLY A 93 22.53 -29.40 22.04
CA GLY A 93 22.77 -30.76 21.58
C GLY A 93 22.28 -30.78 20.13
N LYS A 94 23.21 -30.70 19.18
CA LYS A 94 22.95 -30.81 17.73
C LYS A 94 22.61 -32.25 17.38
N ALA A 95 21.53 -32.43 16.63
CA ALA A 95 21.45 -33.46 15.59
C ALA A 95 21.63 -32.75 14.25
N ASP A 96 22.89 -32.63 13.82
CA ASP A 96 23.23 -32.30 12.43
C ASP A 96 23.04 -33.58 11.60
N GLN A 97 22.04 -33.58 10.72
CA GLN A 97 22.16 -34.28 9.44
C GLN A 97 21.99 -33.25 8.36
N GLY A 98 23.09 -33.02 7.64
CA GLY A 98 23.14 -32.19 6.45
C GLY A 98 22.18 -32.71 5.39
N ALA A 99 21.32 -31.80 4.95
CA ALA A 99 20.78 -31.79 3.62
C ALA A 99 20.87 -30.34 3.15
N GLU A 100 21.43 -30.17 1.97
CA GLU A 100 21.45 -28.94 1.18
C GLU A 100 20.03 -28.36 1.13
N ALA A 101 19.78 -27.31 1.93
CA ALA A 101 18.57 -26.50 1.89
C ALA A 101 18.88 -25.06 1.46
N GLU A 102 20.01 -24.87 0.77
CA GLU A 102 20.28 -23.67 -0.01
C GLU A 102 19.60 -23.85 -1.38
N SER A 103 18.80 -22.87 -1.80
CA SER A 103 18.16 -22.78 -3.12
C SER A 103 16.81 -23.49 -3.35
N LEU A 104 15.95 -23.59 -2.32
CA LEU A 104 14.50 -23.89 -2.53
C LEU A 104 13.57 -22.68 -2.33
N TYR A 105 14.12 -21.52 -1.99
CA TYR A 105 13.54 -20.22 -2.41
C TYR A 105 14.00 -19.92 -3.84
N GLY A 106 13.86 -20.91 -4.72
CA GLY A 106 14.00 -20.72 -6.15
C GLY A 106 13.10 -19.57 -6.54
N GLU A 107 13.60 -18.72 -7.45
CA GLU A 107 12.87 -17.64 -8.11
C GLU A 107 11.40 -18.01 -8.21
N SER A 108 10.64 -17.43 -7.29
CA SER A 108 9.27 -17.77 -7.02
C SER A 108 8.53 -17.77 -8.37
N LEU A 109 7.69 -18.77 -8.62
CA LEU A 109 6.81 -18.94 -9.79
C LEU A 109 5.71 -17.84 -9.88
N TYR A 110 6.12 -16.63 -9.52
CA TYR A 110 5.53 -15.67 -8.61
C TYR A 110 6.53 -14.48 -8.72
N GLY A 111 6.84 -14.04 -9.95
CA GLY A 111 7.72 -12.90 -10.17
C GLY A 111 7.22 -11.74 -9.32
N THR A 112 8.09 -11.11 -8.52
CA THR A 112 7.67 -10.05 -7.57
C THR A 112 6.42 -10.42 -6.74
N ALA A 113 6.17 -11.70 -6.44
CA ALA A 113 5.02 -12.08 -5.62
C ALA A 113 5.24 -11.60 -4.19
N GLY A 114 4.75 -10.39 -3.96
CA GLY A 114 3.56 -10.22 -3.15
C GLY A 114 3.83 -10.64 -1.74
N VAL A 115 4.30 -9.70 -0.95
CA VAL A 115 4.21 -9.81 0.50
C VAL A 115 2.78 -10.22 0.85
N PRO A 116 2.58 -11.32 1.59
CA PRO A 116 1.24 -11.88 1.80
C PRO A 116 0.44 -10.90 2.67
N LEU A 117 -0.42 -10.10 2.05
CA LEU A 117 -1.37 -9.21 2.73
C LEU A 117 -2.76 -9.83 2.83
N CYS A 118 -3.18 -10.48 1.74
CA CYS A 118 -4.50 -11.05 1.59
C CYS A 118 -4.55 -12.48 2.14
N LYS A 119 -5.77 -13.04 2.25
CA LYS A 119 -5.97 -14.44 2.61
C LYS A 119 -5.11 -15.37 1.73
N ASP A 120 -5.21 -15.14 0.42
CA ASP A 120 -4.47 -15.87 -0.61
C ASP A 120 -3.86 -14.90 -1.63
N ALA A 121 -2.77 -15.30 -2.29
CA ALA A 121 -2.12 -14.48 -3.32
C ALA A 121 -3.05 -14.16 -4.50
N ALA A 122 -4.01 -15.03 -4.80
CA ALA A 122 -5.00 -14.82 -5.86
C ALA A 122 -6.00 -13.70 -5.53
N ASP A 123 -6.15 -13.32 -4.26
CA ASP A 123 -7.04 -12.25 -3.84
C ASP A 123 -6.39 -10.86 -3.95
N PHE A 124 -5.07 -10.81 -4.16
CA PHE A 124 -4.34 -9.55 -4.28
C PHE A 124 -4.62 -8.89 -5.63
N LEU A 125 -4.96 -7.60 -5.58
CA LEU A 125 -5.31 -6.77 -6.74
C LEU A 125 -4.16 -5.78 -7.02
N PRO A 126 -3.05 -6.20 -7.67
CA PRO A 126 -1.83 -5.40 -7.78
C PRO A 126 -2.03 -4.05 -8.46
N GLU A 127 -2.90 -3.98 -9.46
CA GLU A 127 -3.17 -2.77 -10.26
C GLU A 127 -4.24 -1.86 -9.65
N ARG A 128 -4.86 -2.26 -8.53
CA ARG A 128 -5.90 -1.44 -7.91
C ARG A 128 -5.26 -0.17 -7.32
N GLU A 129 -5.85 0.96 -7.65
CA GLU A 129 -5.46 2.25 -7.09
C GLU A 129 -5.76 2.27 -5.58
N MET A 130 -4.74 2.50 -4.78
CA MET A 130 -4.86 2.57 -3.33
C MET A 130 -5.09 4.02 -2.87
N TRP A 131 -4.35 4.95 -3.49
CA TRP A 131 -4.63 6.38 -3.51
C TRP A 131 -4.08 6.97 -4.81
N ALA A 132 -4.64 8.10 -5.21
CA ALA A 132 -4.24 8.79 -6.42
C ALA A 132 -4.36 10.29 -6.24
N TRP A 133 -3.65 11.04 -7.08
CA TRP A 133 -3.64 12.49 -7.04
C TRP A 133 -3.36 13.07 -8.42
N CYS A 134 -3.86 14.29 -8.64
CA CYS A 134 -3.53 15.07 -9.81
C CYS A 134 -2.37 16.01 -9.52
N ASP A 135 -1.29 15.91 -10.29
CA ASP A 135 -0.12 16.77 -10.18
C ASP A 135 -0.10 17.84 -11.28
N PHE A 136 -0.09 19.10 -10.88
CA PHE A 136 0.01 20.27 -11.76
C PHE A 136 1.40 20.93 -11.75
N TYR A 137 2.35 20.38 -11.00
CA TYR A 137 3.70 20.92 -10.81
C TYR A 137 4.79 20.04 -11.45
N GLY A 138 4.47 18.80 -11.80
CA GLY A 138 5.37 17.89 -12.49
C GLY A 138 5.81 18.39 -13.88
N PRO A 139 6.95 17.91 -14.41
CA PRO A 139 7.41 18.29 -15.75
C PRO A 139 6.36 17.99 -16.83
N GLY A 140 5.91 19.03 -17.52
CA GLY A 140 4.88 18.94 -18.57
C GLY A 140 3.46 19.19 -18.08
N ALA A 141 3.23 19.27 -16.77
CA ALA A 141 1.97 19.73 -16.22
C ALA A 141 1.89 21.27 -16.27
N THR A 142 0.68 21.82 -16.39
CA THR A 142 0.43 23.26 -16.32
C THR A 142 -0.72 23.51 -15.36
N MET A 143 -0.49 24.34 -14.34
CA MET A 143 -1.58 24.76 -13.44
C MET A 143 -2.65 25.51 -14.23
N PRO A 144 -3.87 24.98 -14.35
CA PRO A 144 -4.95 25.65 -15.05
C PRO A 144 -5.44 26.87 -14.24
N ASP A 145 -6.07 27.83 -14.91
CA ASP A 145 -6.90 28.79 -14.20
C ASP A 145 -8.19 28.13 -13.69
N GLU A 146 -8.89 28.82 -12.78
CA GLU A 146 -10.12 28.35 -12.15
C GLU A 146 -11.20 27.95 -13.18
N THR A 147 -11.30 28.69 -14.30
CA THR A 147 -12.30 28.41 -15.33
C THR A 147 -11.99 27.11 -16.06
N VAL A 148 -10.73 26.87 -16.41
CA VAL A 148 -10.30 25.63 -17.07
C VAL A 148 -10.45 24.44 -16.12
N CYS A 149 -10.08 24.58 -14.84
CA CYS A 149 -10.20 23.52 -13.85
C CYS A 149 -11.67 23.11 -13.63
N ASN A 150 -12.54 24.07 -13.34
CA ASN A 150 -13.96 23.83 -13.04
C ASN A 150 -14.78 23.38 -14.26
N ALA A 151 -14.22 23.47 -15.47
CA ALA A 151 -14.84 22.93 -16.67
C ALA A 151 -14.65 21.41 -16.83
N GLN A 152 -13.76 20.79 -16.04
CA GLN A 152 -13.48 19.36 -16.13
C GLN A 152 -14.28 18.56 -15.11
N GLU A 153 -14.68 17.35 -15.50
CA GLU A 153 -15.43 16.44 -14.64
C GLU A 153 -14.64 16.04 -13.40
N GLY A 154 -15.25 16.19 -12.21
CA GLY A 154 -14.61 15.83 -10.94
C GLY A 154 -13.44 16.73 -10.55
N CYS A 155 -13.26 17.88 -11.21
CA CYS A 155 -12.24 18.87 -10.86
C CYS A 155 -12.87 20.10 -10.20
N ASN A 156 -12.17 20.62 -9.19
CA ASN A 156 -12.53 21.82 -8.45
C ASN A 156 -11.28 22.69 -8.29
N GLY A 157 -11.38 23.96 -8.64
CA GLY A 157 -10.30 24.92 -8.60
C GLY A 157 -10.72 26.22 -7.94
N GLY A 158 -9.72 26.95 -7.45
CA GLY A 158 -9.86 28.26 -6.82
C GLY A 158 -8.55 29.02 -6.91
N GLN A 159 -8.37 30.04 -6.06
CA GLN A 159 -7.23 30.99 -6.02
C GLN A 159 -5.82 30.35 -6.20
N GLY A 160 -5.45 29.98 -7.43
CA GLY A 160 -4.18 29.35 -7.77
C GLY A 160 -4.07 27.84 -7.47
N TRP A 161 -5.18 27.11 -7.30
CA TRP A 161 -5.16 25.65 -7.10
C TRP A 161 -6.23 24.94 -7.93
N CYS A 162 -5.99 23.68 -8.26
CA CYS A 162 -6.92 22.77 -8.90
C CYS A 162 -6.76 21.37 -8.28
N HIS A 163 -7.87 20.74 -7.91
CA HIS A 163 -7.94 19.37 -7.39
C HIS A 163 -8.89 18.56 -8.28
N CYS A 164 -8.50 17.34 -8.64
CA CYS A 164 -9.33 16.45 -9.44
C CYS A 164 -9.44 15.09 -8.77
N GLU A 165 -10.64 14.55 -8.69
CA GLU A 165 -10.94 13.24 -8.08
C GLU A 165 -10.63 12.06 -9.03
N GLY A 166 -10.41 12.34 -10.32
CA GLY A 166 -10.21 11.29 -11.33
C GLY A 166 -9.23 11.64 -12.44
N ALA A 167 -8.67 10.60 -13.06
CA ALA A 167 -7.67 10.71 -14.12
C ALA A 167 -8.15 11.52 -15.33
N THR A 168 -9.40 11.30 -15.77
CA THR A 168 -9.97 11.99 -16.94
C THR A 168 -10.07 13.49 -16.70
N GLY A 169 -10.60 13.92 -15.56
CA GLY A 169 -10.67 15.33 -15.19
C GLY A 169 -9.28 15.95 -15.06
N CYS A 170 -8.38 15.25 -14.34
CA CYS A 170 -7.00 15.68 -14.15
C CYS A 170 -6.27 15.96 -15.47
N GLN A 171 -6.33 15.00 -16.41
CA GLN A 171 -5.71 15.13 -17.72
C GLN A 171 -6.39 16.20 -18.58
N GLY A 172 -7.73 16.31 -18.50
CA GLY A 172 -8.48 17.36 -19.18
C GLY A 172 -8.09 18.77 -18.70
N ALA A 173 -7.73 18.90 -17.42
CA ALA A 173 -7.27 20.14 -16.81
C ALA A 173 -5.79 20.46 -17.12
N GLY A 174 -5.07 19.58 -17.84
CA GLY A 174 -3.65 19.72 -18.13
C GLY A 174 -2.72 19.23 -17.01
N GLY A 175 -3.25 18.47 -16.05
CA GLY A 175 -2.50 17.82 -14.99
C GLY A 175 -2.01 16.41 -15.37
N ILE A 176 -1.15 15.85 -14.53
CA ILE A 176 -0.66 14.48 -14.63
C ILE A 176 -1.32 13.66 -13.52
N TRP A 177 -2.08 12.63 -13.91
CA TRP A 177 -2.64 11.68 -12.95
C TRP A 177 -1.55 10.73 -12.46
N ASN A 178 -1.35 10.72 -11.15
CA ASN A 178 -0.47 9.77 -10.48
C ASN A 178 -1.31 8.89 -9.58
N ALA A 179 -1.05 7.58 -9.61
CA ALA A 179 -1.72 6.63 -8.75
C ALA A 179 -0.67 5.74 -8.08
N GLN A 180 -0.81 5.58 -6.78
CA GLN A 180 -0.11 4.53 -6.04
C GLN A 180 -0.97 3.27 -6.13
N THR A 181 -0.47 2.27 -6.85
CA THR A 181 -1.14 0.96 -6.92
C THR A 181 -0.81 0.11 -5.70
N CYS A 182 -1.63 -0.92 -5.48
CA CYS A 182 -1.36 -1.92 -4.45
C CYS A 182 0.02 -2.58 -4.58
N ALA A 183 0.47 -2.86 -5.80
CA ALA A 183 1.82 -3.39 -6.03
C ALA A 183 2.90 -2.40 -5.60
N MET A 184 2.77 -1.13 -5.99
CA MET A 184 3.73 -0.07 -5.62
C MET A 184 3.82 0.10 -4.10
N GLU A 185 2.68 0.00 -3.38
CA GLU A 185 2.68 0.10 -1.92
C GLU A 185 3.43 -1.04 -1.25
N VAL A 186 3.13 -2.27 -1.66
CA VAL A 186 3.80 -3.46 -1.13
C VAL A 186 5.29 -3.43 -1.43
N ASP A 187 5.68 -2.85 -2.57
CA ASP A 187 7.07 -2.66 -2.94
C ASP A 187 7.81 -1.66 -2.05
N MET A 188 7.11 -0.79 -1.34
CA MET A 188 7.71 0.15 -0.37
C MET A 188 7.99 -0.48 1.00
N PHE A 189 7.49 -1.70 1.28
CA PHE A 189 7.74 -2.34 2.57
C PHE A 189 9.23 -2.67 2.79
N SER A 190 9.74 -2.44 3.99
CA SER A 190 11.12 -2.81 4.31
C SER A 190 11.31 -4.32 4.26
N PRO A 191 12.53 -4.85 4.02
CA PRO A 191 12.77 -6.29 4.05
C PRO A 191 12.24 -6.98 5.31
N GLU A 192 12.42 -6.37 6.48
CA GLU A 192 11.95 -6.88 7.78
C GLU A 192 10.41 -6.96 7.83
N GLN A 193 9.72 -5.97 7.27
CA GLN A 193 8.26 -6.00 7.17
C GLN A 193 7.78 -7.13 6.25
N ARG A 194 8.49 -7.39 5.15
CA ARG A 194 8.15 -8.50 4.24
C ARG A 194 8.37 -9.85 4.90
N ASP A 195 9.47 -10.01 5.63
CA ASP A 195 9.78 -11.24 6.36
C ASP A 195 8.78 -11.49 7.48
N MET A 196 8.41 -10.45 8.23
CA MET A 196 7.34 -10.51 9.23
C MET A 196 6.02 -11.01 8.64
N LEU A 197 5.62 -10.55 7.45
CA LEU A 197 4.38 -10.98 6.82
C LEU A 197 4.48 -12.40 6.25
N ARG A 198 5.64 -12.83 5.76
CA ARG A 198 5.89 -14.24 5.40
C ARG A 198 5.77 -15.14 6.62
N GLU A 199 6.31 -14.72 7.76
CA GLU A 199 6.16 -15.43 9.03
C GLU A 199 4.68 -15.51 9.45
N ALA A 200 3.94 -14.40 9.33
CA ALA A 200 2.50 -14.38 9.61
C ALA A 200 1.72 -15.37 8.73
N ASP A 201 2.06 -15.46 7.44
CA ASP A 201 1.43 -16.37 6.49
C ASP A 201 1.69 -17.85 6.85
N LEU A 202 2.93 -18.17 7.23
CA LEU A 202 3.32 -19.51 7.66
C LEU A 202 2.60 -19.94 8.94
N HIS A 203 2.42 -19.01 9.88
CA HIS A 203 1.73 -19.27 11.14
C HIS A 203 0.20 -19.13 11.04
N GLY A 204 -0.30 -18.56 9.95
CA GLY A 204 -1.73 -18.22 9.79
C GLY A 204 -2.22 -17.18 10.80
N SER A 205 -1.33 -16.34 11.32
CA SER A 205 -1.64 -15.36 12.37
C SER A 205 -0.57 -14.26 12.46
N CYS A 206 -1.00 -13.04 12.80
CA CYS A 206 -0.13 -11.88 13.02
C CYS A 206 0.17 -11.61 14.50
N LEU A 207 -0.21 -12.53 15.40
CA LEU A 207 -0.02 -12.34 16.84
C LEU A 207 1.47 -12.20 17.18
N ASP A 208 1.78 -11.16 17.95
CA ASP A 208 3.13 -10.85 18.49
C ASP A 208 4.23 -10.57 17.45
N LEU A 209 3.87 -10.43 16.18
CA LEU A 209 4.80 -10.06 15.12
C LEU A 209 4.93 -8.53 15.01
N GLU A 210 6.16 -8.04 15.06
CA GLU A 210 6.50 -6.62 14.99
C GLU A 210 7.79 -6.40 14.19
N ALA A 211 7.78 -5.39 13.32
CA ALA A 211 8.95 -4.95 12.58
C ALA A 211 9.01 -3.42 12.60
N ASN A 212 10.17 -2.86 12.93
CA ASN A 212 10.39 -1.42 12.98
C ASN A 212 9.37 -0.64 13.86
N GLY A 213 8.93 -1.24 14.97
CA GLY A 213 7.95 -0.61 15.88
C GLY A 213 6.50 -0.72 15.43
N MET A 214 6.22 -1.45 14.34
CA MET A 214 4.88 -1.63 13.78
C MET A 214 4.46 -3.09 13.85
N LYS A 215 3.27 -3.35 14.40
CA LYS A 215 2.72 -4.70 14.48
C LYS A 215 2.22 -5.15 13.11
N ALA A 216 2.33 -6.45 12.83
CA ALA A 216 1.89 -7.02 11.56
C ALA A 216 0.41 -6.71 11.24
N LYS A 217 -0.47 -6.78 12.25
CA LYS A 217 -1.90 -6.44 12.07
C LYS A 217 -2.13 -4.98 11.62
N ASP A 218 -1.32 -4.05 12.14
CA ASP A 218 -1.46 -2.62 11.84
C ASP A 218 -0.91 -2.33 10.44
N LEU A 219 0.19 -2.99 10.07
CA LEU A 219 0.77 -2.94 8.73
C LEU A 219 -0.20 -3.49 7.66
N VAL A 220 -0.92 -4.57 7.95
CA VAL A 220 -1.81 -5.25 7.00
C VAL A 220 -3.16 -4.55 6.85
N SER A 221 -3.69 -3.95 7.92
CA SER A 221 -5.09 -3.51 8.00
C SER A 221 -5.54 -2.64 6.82
N TRP A 222 -4.88 -1.51 6.60
CA TRP A 222 -5.29 -0.56 5.56
C TRP A 222 -4.95 -1.04 4.12
N PRO A 223 -3.74 -1.57 3.84
CA PRO A 223 -3.44 -2.12 2.53
C PRO A 223 -4.38 -3.27 2.15
N ALA A 224 -4.68 -4.20 3.06
CA ALA A 224 -5.55 -5.32 2.76
C ALA A 224 -6.99 -4.88 2.44
N GLN A 225 -7.52 -3.89 3.16
CA GLN A 225 -8.83 -3.31 2.88
C GLN A 225 -8.96 -2.76 1.46
N LYS A 226 -7.88 -2.15 0.95
CA LYS A 226 -7.86 -1.60 -0.41
C LYS A 226 -7.53 -2.65 -1.46
N CYS A 227 -6.63 -3.58 -1.14
CA CYS A 227 -5.94 -4.39 -2.13
C CYS A 227 -6.38 -5.85 -2.19
N CYS A 228 -7.20 -6.32 -1.25
CA CYS A 228 -7.64 -7.71 -1.20
C CYS A 228 -9.11 -7.86 -1.59
N HIS A 229 -9.38 -8.78 -2.52
CA HIS A 229 -10.76 -9.16 -2.86
C HIS A 229 -11.48 -9.87 -1.71
N SER A 230 -10.74 -10.61 -0.88
CA SER A 230 -11.26 -11.39 0.24
C SER A 230 -11.40 -10.63 1.56
N PHE A 231 -11.09 -9.33 1.59
CA PHE A 231 -11.22 -8.52 2.79
C PHE A 231 -12.66 -8.64 3.38
N PRO A 232 -12.82 -8.86 4.70
CA PRO A 232 -11.84 -8.66 5.78
C PRO A 232 -10.89 -9.83 6.06
N ALA A 233 -10.95 -10.94 5.31
CA ALA A 233 -9.95 -11.98 5.42
C ALA A 233 -8.58 -11.44 4.96
N THR A 234 -7.56 -11.69 5.77
CA THR A 234 -6.18 -11.23 5.53
C THR A 234 -5.20 -12.36 5.86
N VAL A 235 -3.90 -12.11 5.64
CA VAL A 235 -2.84 -13.02 6.11
C VAL A 235 -2.92 -13.28 7.62
N CYS A 236 -3.40 -12.30 8.41
CA CYS A 236 -3.48 -12.39 9.86
C CYS A 236 -4.65 -13.25 10.36
N ASN A 237 -5.70 -13.41 9.55
CA ASN A 237 -6.87 -14.21 9.87
C ASN A 237 -7.58 -14.60 8.57
N LYS A 238 -7.14 -15.74 8.01
CA LYS A 238 -7.62 -16.24 6.71
C LYS A 238 -9.10 -16.65 6.73
N GLU A 239 -9.65 -16.93 7.89
CA GLU A 239 -11.02 -17.44 8.08
C GLU A 239 -11.97 -16.35 8.61
N LEU A 240 -11.57 -15.08 8.55
CA LEU A 240 -12.44 -13.97 8.93
C LEU A 240 -13.43 -13.67 7.82
N GLU A 241 -14.71 -13.77 8.15
CA GLU A 241 -15.81 -13.40 7.26
C GLU A 241 -16.35 -12.02 7.62
N ALA A 242 -16.84 -11.29 6.62
CA ALA A 242 -17.53 -10.03 6.83
C ALA A 242 -18.70 -10.21 7.81
N GLN A 243 -18.69 -9.43 8.88
CA GLN A 243 -19.74 -9.41 9.91
C GLN A 243 -20.58 -8.14 9.79
N THR A 244 -21.90 -8.29 9.81
CA THR A 244 -22.83 -7.15 9.86
C THR A 244 -22.95 -6.60 11.28
N PRO A 245 -23.24 -5.30 11.48
CA PRO A 245 -23.45 -4.72 12.80
C PRO A 245 -24.77 -5.18 13.46
N CYS A 246 -25.59 -5.97 12.76
CA CYS A 246 -26.88 -6.47 13.22
C CYS A 246 -26.71 -7.76 14.04
N LEU A 247 -27.69 -8.08 14.88
CA LEU A 247 -27.70 -9.36 15.61
C LEU A 247 -27.75 -10.53 14.62
N GLU A 248 -28.80 -10.56 13.80
CA GLU A 248 -28.96 -11.49 12.70
C GLU A 248 -28.48 -10.85 11.40
N ASN A 249 -27.87 -11.64 10.51
CA ASN A 249 -27.33 -11.11 9.26
C ASN A 249 -28.45 -10.72 8.28
N GLU A 250 -29.60 -11.38 8.36
CA GLU A 250 -30.80 -11.14 7.56
C GLU A 250 -31.44 -9.79 7.87
N ASP A 251 -31.18 -9.23 9.05
CA ASP A 251 -31.65 -7.90 9.44
C ASP A 251 -30.85 -6.77 8.79
N PHE A 252 -29.73 -7.06 8.14
CA PHE A 252 -28.90 -6.04 7.50
C PHE A 252 -29.51 -5.57 6.18
N GLU A 253 -29.91 -4.31 6.13
CA GLU A 253 -30.53 -3.68 4.98
C GLU A 253 -29.46 -3.17 4.00
N HIS A 254 -28.85 -4.08 3.25
CA HIS A 254 -27.68 -3.85 2.38
C HIS A 254 -27.75 -2.54 1.56
N ASN A 255 -28.87 -2.30 0.87
CA ASN A 255 -29.04 -1.17 -0.05
C ASN A 255 -29.71 0.07 0.60
N LYS A 256 -29.88 0.08 1.93
CA LYS A 256 -30.48 1.22 2.60
C LYS A 256 -29.48 2.38 2.64
N SER A 257 -29.96 3.57 2.28
CA SER A 257 -29.20 4.81 2.43
C SER A 257 -29.04 5.08 3.93
N MET A 258 -27.79 5.09 4.38
CA MET A 258 -27.41 5.28 5.77
C MET A 258 -27.16 6.76 6.08
N TRP A 259 -26.51 7.46 5.16
CA TRP A 259 -26.45 8.92 5.14
C TRP A 259 -26.41 9.37 3.68
N ALA A 260 -26.76 10.62 3.48
CA ALA A 260 -26.68 11.27 2.20
C ALA A 260 -26.26 12.71 2.43
N TRP A 261 -25.57 13.29 1.47
CA TRP A 261 -25.13 14.67 1.55
C TRP A 261 -25.25 15.35 0.20
N CYS A 262 -25.35 16.67 0.26
CA CYS A 262 -25.26 17.50 -0.92
C CYS A 262 -23.84 18.01 -1.08
N ASP A 263 -23.20 17.60 -2.18
CA ASP A 263 -21.93 18.14 -2.61
C ASP A 263 -22.19 19.39 -3.47
N THR A 264 -21.91 20.56 -2.89
CA THR A 264 -21.95 21.86 -3.58
C THR A 264 -20.55 22.44 -3.81
N TYR A 265 -19.49 21.63 -3.79
CA TYR A 265 -18.10 22.12 -3.79
C TYR A 265 -17.70 22.88 -5.06
N ILE A 266 -18.44 22.72 -6.16
CA ILE A 266 -18.13 23.36 -7.46
C ILE A 266 -18.28 24.89 -7.39
N ALA A 267 -19.28 25.39 -6.66
CA ALA A 267 -19.43 26.79 -6.28
C ALA A 267 -20.56 26.88 -5.25
N ALA A 268 -20.27 27.35 -4.04
CA ALA A 268 -21.33 27.58 -3.06
C ALA A 268 -22.34 28.58 -3.67
N PRO A 269 -23.62 28.20 -3.83
CA PRO A 269 -24.63 29.12 -4.32
C PRO A 269 -24.73 30.30 -3.35
N SER A 270 -25.20 31.45 -3.84
CA SER A 270 -25.52 32.54 -2.92
C SER A 270 -26.50 32.06 -1.84
N GLN A 271 -26.39 32.63 -0.64
CA GLN A 271 -27.28 32.29 0.47
C GLN A 271 -28.78 32.40 0.08
N GLU A 272 -29.14 33.37 -0.77
CA GLU A 272 -30.50 33.53 -1.29
C GLU A 272 -30.94 32.33 -2.14
N VAL A 273 -30.09 31.89 -3.09
CA VAL A 273 -30.36 30.72 -3.94
C VAL A 273 -30.43 29.44 -3.09
N CYS A 274 -29.54 29.29 -2.10
CA CYS A 274 -29.56 28.16 -1.19
C CYS A 274 -30.88 28.07 -0.42
N ASN A 275 -31.27 29.17 0.26
CA ASN A 275 -32.49 29.22 1.05
C ASN A 275 -33.75 29.08 0.19
N ALA A 276 -33.76 29.61 -1.04
CA ALA A 276 -34.88 29.50 -1.98
C ALA A 276 -35.16 28.05 -2.42
N ASN A 277 -34.15 27.17 -2.36
CA ASN A 277 -34.29 25.74 -2.68
C ASN A 277 -34.54 24.86 -1.45
N GLY A 278 -34.90 25.47 -0.30
CA GLY A 278 -35.19 24.72 0.93
C GLY A 278 -33.95 24.17 1.63
N CYS A 279 -32.76 24.69 1.30
CA CYS A 279 -31.50 24.38 1.95
C CYS A 279 -31.16 25.46 2.99
N GLN A 280 -30.14 25.22 3.83
CA GLN A 280 -29.62 26.18 4.79
C GLN A 280 -28.21 26.58 4.38
N GLY A 281 -28.01 27.86 4.05
CA GLY A 281 -26.70 28.33 3.60
C GLY A 281 -26.19 29.57 4.33
N ASP A 282 -24.89 29.76 4.24
CA ASP A 282 -24.19 31.00 4.50
C ASP A 282 -23.45 31.47 3.24
N GLN A 283 -22.50 32.40 3.37
CA GLN A 283 -21.74 32.91 2.23
C GLN A 283 -20.68 31.92 1.70
N TRP A 284 -20.46 30.80 2.37
CA TRP A 284 -19.42 29.81 2.07
C TRP A 284 -19.96 28.40 1.84
N HIS A 285 -21.13 28.07 2.38
CA HIS A 285 -21.68 26.71 2.36
C HIS A 285 -23.19 26.73 2.10
N CYS A 286 -23.69 25.68 1.43
CA CYS A 286 -25.11 25.40 1.29
C CYS A 286 -25.40 23.95 1.69
N HIS A 287 -26.11 23.76 2.79
CA HIS A 287 -26.47 22.45 3.32
C HIS A 287 -27.90 22.08 2.94
N CYS A 288 -28.08 21.03 2.15
CA CYS A 288 -29.37 20.51 1.74
C CYS A 288 -29.64 19.15 2.39
N GLU A 289 -30.77 19.01 3.10
CA GLU A 289 -31.20 17.73 3.68
C GLU A 289 -31.92 16.81 2.68
N THR A 290 -32.24 17.32 1.48
CA THR A 290 -32.98 16.58 0.46
C THR A 290 -32.28 16.59 -0.89
N GLN A 291 -32.42 15.49 -1.63
CA GLN A 291 -31.96 15.38 -3.01
C GLN A 291 -32.52 16.48 -3.91
N ALA A 292 -33.82 16.78 -3.79
CA ALA A 292 -34.45 17.81 -4.59
C ALA A 292 -33.85 19.20 -4.34
N GLY A 293 -33.63 19.57 -3.08
CA GLY A 293 -32.97 20.83 -2.72
C GLY A 293 -31.52 20.88 -3.25
N CYS A 294 -30.79 19.76 -3.11
CA CYS A 294 -29.41 19.65 -3.59
C CYS A 294 -29.30 19.88 -5.10
N LEU A 295 -30.12 19.18 -5.88
CA LEU A 295 -30.16 19.34 -7.33
C LEU A 295 -30.66 20.73 -7.73
N GLY A 296 -31.56 21.33 -6.95
CA GLY A 296 -32.10 22.68 -7.18
C GLY A 296 -31.06 23.80 -7.04
N VAL A 297 -30.04 23.60 -6.20
CA VAL A 297 -28.90 24.52 -6.10
C VAL A 297 -27.76 24.19 -7.05
N GLY A 298 -27.94 23.18 -7.93
CA GLY A 298 -26.92 22.69 -8.84
C GLY A 298 -25.86 21.79 -8.19
N GLY A 299 -26.10 21.33 -6.97
CA GLY A 299 -25.24 20.36 -6.28
C GLY A 299 -25.41 18.94 -6.79
N ARG A 300 -24.48 18.07 -6.38
CA ARG A 300 -24.52 16.62 -6.61
C ARG A 300 -25.00 15.93 -5.33
N TRP A 301 -26.07 15.16 -5.45
CA TRP A 301 -26.58 14.37 -4.33
C TRP A 301 -25.84 13.04 -4.27
N GLU A 302 -25.14 12.81 -3.16
CA GLU A 302 -24.42 11.58 -2.91
C GLU A 302 -25.15 10.80 -1.82
N GLU A 303 -25.41 9.52 -2.10
CA GLU A 303 -25.99 8.60 -1.13
C GLU A 303 -24.98 7.54 -0.74
N TYR A 304 -24.86 7.35 0.55
CA TYR A 304 -24.03 6.31 1.12
C TYR A 304 -24.89 5.16 1.64
N GLN A 305 -24.72 4.00 1.05
CA GLN A 305 -25.47 2.80 1.39
C GLN A 305 -24.75 1.98 2.47
N CYS A 306 -25.53 1.23 3.24
CA CYS A 306 -25.03 0.42 4.34
C CYS A 306 -23.90 -0.55 3.96
N TRP A 307 -23.96 -1.17 2.77
CA TRP A 307 -22.89 -2.05 2.30
C TRP A 307 -21.57 -1.32 2.05
N GLN A 308 -21.62 -0.04 1.70
CA GLN A 308 -20.40 0.74 1.46
C GLN A 308 -19.66 0.94 2.77
N ASP A 309 -20.32 1.17 3.89
CA ASP A 309 -19.65 1.30 5.18
C ASP A 309 -19.12 -0.04 5.70
N LEU A 310 -19.84 -1.14 5.42
CA LEU A 310 -19.36 -2.48 5.75
C LEU A 310 -17.99 -2.79 5.12
N GLN A 311 -17.72 -2.25 3.92
CA GLN A 311 -16.42 -2.42 3.24
C GLN A 311 -15.29 -1.62 3.90
N TRP A 312 -15.61 -0.58 4.68
CA TRP A 312 -14.65 0.28 5.38
C TRP A 312 -14.44 -0.09 6.85
N MET A 313 -15.27 -0.99 7.38
CA MET A 313 -15.02 -1.60 8.68
C MET A 313 -13.70 -2.36 8.65
N SER A 314 -12.92 -2.25 9.72
CA SER A 314 -11.65 -2.96 9.81
C SER A 314 -11.88 -4.43 10.15
N ALA A 315 -10.86 -5.24 9.87
CA ALA A 315 -10.82 -6.63 10.31
C ALA A 315 -11.06 -6.75 11.83
N GLU A 316 -10.48 -5.86 12.64
CA GLU A 316 -10.69 -5.86 14.10
C GLU A 316 -12.17 -5.62 14.49
N VAL A 317 -12.89 -4.75 13.76
CA VAL A 317 -14.32 -4.56 14.01
C VAL A 317 -15.11 -5.82 13.67
N HIS A 318 -14.81 -6.48 12.55
CA HIS A 318 -15.46 -7.75 12.20
C HIS A 318 -15.16 -8.86 13.21
N GLU A 319 -13.92 -8.97 13.67
CA GLU A 319 -13.55 -9.90 14.77
C GLU A 319 -14.29 -9.58 16.06
N GLY A 320 -14.39 -8.29 16.41
CA GLY A 320 -15.14 -7.81 17.56
C GLY A 320 -16.60 -8.23 17.48
N ILE A 321 -17.27 -8.02 16.35
CA ILE A 321 -18.67 -8.45 16.16
C ILE A 321 -18.79 -9.97 16.27
N LYS A 322 -17.91 -10.73 15.62
CA LYS A 322 -17.91 -12.21 15.69
C LYS A 322 -17.75 -12.69 17.13
N LYS A 323 -16.83 -12.09 17.88
CA LYS A 323 -16.60 -12.37 19.30
C LYS A 323 -17.85 -12.04 20.11
N ALA A 324 -18.43 -10.85 19.92
CA ALA A 324 -19.61 -10.42 20.64
C ALA A 324 -20.81 -11.37 20.40
N LYS A 325 -21.03 -11.77 19.15
CA LYS A 325 -22.09 -12.74 18.77
C LYS A 325 -21.90 -14.09 19.45
N SER A 326 -20.68 -14.60 19.53
CA SER A 326 -20.41 -15.87 20.20
C SER A 326 -20.51 -15.79 21.72
N GLN A 327 -20.26 -14.63 22.32
CA GLN A 327 -20.37 -14.40 23.77
C GLN A 327 -21.79 -13.94 24.19
N HIS A 328 -22.65 -13.61 23.24
CA HIS A 328 -23.96 -12.98 23.47
C HIS A 328 -23.89 -11.71 24.32
N THR A 329 -22.78 -10.96 24.21
CA THR A 329 -22.57 -9.68 24.87
C THR A 329 -21.52 -8.86 24.11
N CYS A 330 -21.59 -7.53 24.24
CA CYS A 330 -20.51 -6.63 23.83
C CYS A 330 -19.66 -6.15 25.01
N ASP A 331 -19.97 -6.60 26.23
CA ASP A 331 -19.17 -6.32 27.40
C ASP A 331 -17.76 -6.90 27.21
N ASP A 332 -16.73 -6.13 27.52
CA ASP A 332 -15.31 -6.52 27.38
C ASP A 332 -14.85 -6.88 25.94
N VAL A 333 -15.61 -6.45 24.93
CA VAL A 333 -15.17 -6.50 23.53
C VAL A 333 -14.62 -5.13 23.14
N GLU A 334 -13.30 -5.05 22.99
CA GLU A 334 -12.60 -3.84 22.55
C GLU A 334 -12.08 -3.97 21.11
N VAL A 335 -12.15 -2.86 20.39
CA VAL A 335 -11.59 -2.66 19.05
C VAL A 335 -10.85 -1.33 19.06
N TRP A 336 -9.59 -1.31 18.62
CA TRP A 336 -8.73 -0.10 18.67
C TRP A 336 -8.72 0.63 20.02
N HIS A 337 -8.63 -0.12 21.13
CA HIS A 337 -8.65 0.43 22.49
C HIS A 337 -9.96 1.15 22.87
N SER A 338 -11.05 0.86 22.17
CA SER A 338 -12.38 1.39 22.44
C SER A 338 -13.41 0.26 22.54
N PRO A 339 -14.43 0.37 23.41
CA PRO A 339 -15.54 -0.57 23.41
C PRO A 339 -16.20 -0.71 22.03
N LEU A 340 -16.55 -1.94 21.64
CA LEU A 340 -17.11 -2.25 20.33
C LEU A 340 -18.36 -1.43 19.99
N HIS A 341 -19.21 -1.11 20.97
CA HIS A 341 -20.45 -0.38 20.73
C HIS A 341 -20.24 0.99 20.08
N TYR A 342 -19.10 1.66 20.33
CA TYR A 342 -18.78 2.92 19.65
C TYR A 342 -18.59 2.77 18.14
N GLN A 343 -18.20 1.58 17.69
CA GLN A 343 -17.98 1.28 16.28
C GLN A 343 -19.26 0.79 15.58
N VAL A 344 -20.14 0.08 16.29
CA VAL A 344 -21.28 -0.62 15.65
C VAL A 344 -22.65 -0.02 15.90
N ASP A 345 -22.82 0.83 16.92
CA ASP A 345 -24.15 1.31 17.32
C ASP A 345 -24.78 2.28 16.33
N TRP A 346 -23.96 3.14 15.72
CA TRP A 346 -24.44 4.07 14.70
C TRP A 346 -24.86 3.31 13.44
N LEU A 347 -23.96 2.47 12.90
CA LEU A 347 -24.28 1.63 11.74
C LEU A 347 -25.49 0.74 12.01
N GLY A 348 -25.55 0.09 13.17
CA GLY A 348 -26.68 -0.78 13.52
C GLY A 348 -28.01 -0.03 13.61
N SER A 349 -28.01 1.22 14.09
CA SER A 349 -29.24 2.04 14.13
C SER A 349 -29.74 2.45 12.76
N SER A 350 -28.84 2.61 11.80
CA SER A 350 -29.17 3.02 10.43
C SER A 350 -29.44 1.85 9.50
N CYS A 351 -28.69 0.75 9.66
CA CYS A 351 -28.60 -0.33 8.68
C CYS A 351 -29.26 -1.64 9.09
N CYS A 352 -29.69 -1.78 10.34
CA CYS A 352 -30.46 -2.95 10.76
C CYS A 352 -31.96 -2.64 10.70
N SER A 353 -32.75 -3.58 10.19
CA SER A 353 -34.22 -3.53 10.14
C SER A 353 -34.85 -3.24 11.51
N THR A 354 -34.20 -3.70 12.58
CA THR A 354 -34.60 -3.53 13.97
C THR A 354 -34.24 -2.14 14.56
N GLY A 355 -33.44 -1.35 13.84
CA GLY A 355 -32.87 -0.10 14.33
C GLY A 355 -31.86 -0.28 15.48
N LYS A 356 -31.32 -1.49 15.65
CA LYS A 356 -30.40 -1.83 16.74
C LYS A 356 -29.19 -2.59 16.22
N SER A 357 -28.03 -2.22 16.74
CA SER A 357 -26.80 -3.00 16.61
C SER A 357 -26.87 -4.28 17.44
N VAL A 358 -25.91 -5.16 17.18
CA VAL A 358 -25.62 -6.36 17.95
C VAL A 358 -25.47 -6.04 19.45
N CYS A 359 -24.81 -4.94 19.81
CA CYS A 359 -24.60 -4.53 21.20
C CYS A 359 -25.87 -4.03 21.88
N LYS A 360 -26.65 -3.17 21.20
CA LYS A 360 -27.92 -2.66 21.76
C LYS A 360 -28.98 -3.74 21.93
N ALA A 361 -28.96 -4.77 21.09
CA ALA A 361 -29.90 -5.87 21.19
C ALA A 361 -29.77 -6.63 22.52
N TRP A 362 -28.54 -6.87 22.99
CA TRP A 362 -28.32 -7.63 24.24
C TRP A 362 -28.48 -6.81 25.51
N SER A 363 -28.20 -5.51 25.49
CA SER A 363 -28.42 -4.64 26.66
C SER A 363 -29.88 -4.62 27.13
N ILE A 364 -30.83 -4.86 26.22
CA ILE A 364 -32.27 -4.89 26.53
C ILE A 364 -32.67 -6.25 27.13
N SER A 365 -32.08 -7.34 26.66
CA SER A 365 -32.37 -8.69 27.16
C SER A 365 -31.99 -8.82 28.63
N ALA A 366 -30.83 -8.26 29.03
CA ALA A 366 -30.37 -8.29 30.42
C ALA A 366 -31.28 -7.54 31.41
N ALA A 367 -31.99 -6.50 30.95
CA ALA A 367 -32.89 -5.71 31.79
C ALA A 367 -34.27 -6.35 32.01
N SER A 368 -34.58 -7.44 31.30
CA SER A 368 -35.91 -8.08 31.33
C SER A 368 -36.01 -9.31 32.25
N THR A 369 -34.90 -9.69 32.89
CA THR A 369 -34.80 -10.89 33.75
C THR A 369 -34.75 -10.59 35.25
N ASP A 370 -34.88 -9.32 35.65
CA ASP A 370 -35.07 -8.86 37.03
C ASP A 370 -36.54 -8.48 37.27
#